data_AF-F0YPW4-F1
#
_entry.id   AF-F0YPW4-F1
#
_cell.length_a   1.000
_cell.length_b   1.000
_cell.length_c   1.000
_cell.angle_alpha   90.00
_cell.angle_beta   90.00
_cell.angle_gamma   90.00
#
_symmetry.space_group_name_H-M   'P 1'
#
loop_
_entity.id
_entity.type
_entity.pdbx_description
1 polymer ?
#
loop_
_entity_poly.entity_id
_entity_poly.type
_entity_poly.pdbx_seq_one_letter_code
_entity_poly.pdbx_strand_id
1 'polypeptide(L)'
;MRASGRWRASAAALCAALLPYASRSENVTIGFGGAWRGLFLPSTASGALQGDASLWTSCDAFGGFARLYGYAGDALGGGLLVDTGGSWAGGGTPFPDVLADYAALFVRDGPYAATFLNAYDFSYGDAALAAWLEVANRTFVLSNRAASPALDGAPIASYAVASTTSGVRVGFLGIAEARVDSIDGDYDRCLAVAARELVAAEAPDLVVLVTDLAADDAWDAAVARTPGIDVVLSTTWGDD
;
A
#
# COMPACT_ATOMS: atom_id res chain seq x y z
N MET A 1 -52.67 -2.42 10.55
CA MET A 1 -51.76 -1.84 9.56
C MET A 1 -50.51 -2.72 9.46
N ARG A 2 -50.41 -3.54 8.41
CA ARG A 2 -49.21 -4.30 8.03
C ARG A 2 -49.07 -4.17 6.52
N ALA A 3 -48.04 -3.49 6.05
CA ALA A 3 -47.60 -3.58 4.65
C ALA A 3 -46.31 -4.38 4.65
N SER A 4 -46.38 -5.63 4.19
CA SER A 4 -45.21 -6.44 3.87
C SER A 4 -45.01 -6.39 2.36
N GLY A 5 -44.19 -5.44 1.91
CA GLY A 5 -43.76 -5.34 0.51
C GLY A 5 -42.75 -6.44 0.23
N ARG A 6 -43.17 -7.48 -0.50
CA ARG A 6 -42.27 -8.50 -1.04
C ARG A 6 -41.55 -7.92 -2.26
N TRP A 7 -40.27 -7.57 -2.12
CA TRP A 7 -39.40 -7.30 -3.26
C TRP A 7 -39.07 -8.62 -3.96
N ARG A 8 -39.77 -8.94 -5.05
CA ARG A 8 -39.35 -9.98 -5.99
C ARG A 8 -38.55 -9.29 -7.09
N ALA A 9 -37.24 -9.13 -6.89
CA ALA A 9 -36.37 -8.95 -8.03
C ALA A 9 -36.52 -10.21 -8.90
N SER A 10 -36.89 -10.05 -10.17
CA SER A 10 -36.96 -11.18 -11.09
C SER A 10 -35.56 -11.78 -11.25
N ALA A 11 -35.46 -13.09 -11.43
CA ALA A 11 -34.19 -13.73 -11.72
C ALA A 11 -33.47 -13.08 -12.93
N ALA A 12 -34.24 -12.50 -13.86
CA ALA A 12 -33.70 -11.71 -14.97
C ALA A 12 -33.08 -10.37 -14.54
N ALA A 13 -33.65 -9.66 -13.56
CA ALA A 13 -33.05 -8.45 -13.00
C ALA A 13 -31.82 -8.76 -12.15
N LEU A 14 -31.82 -9.89 -11.43
CA LEU A 14 -30.66 -10.39 -10.69
C LEU A 14 -29.54 -10.81 -11.66
N CYS A 15 -29.87 -11.54 -12.73
CA CYS A 15 -28.90 -11.90 -13.77
C CYS A 15 -28.39 -10.66 -14.52
N ALA A 16 -29.24 -9.67 -14.85
CA ALA A 16 -28.80 -8.43 -15.50
C ALA A 16 -27.86 -7.58 -14.61
N ALA A 17 -28.06 -7.61 -13.29
CA ALA A 17 -27.15 -6.97 -12.33
C ALA A 17 -25.84 -7.76 -12.13
N LEU A 18 -25.85 -9.09 -12.35
CA LEU A 18 -24.69 -9.96 -12.22
C LEU A 18 -23.93 -10.19 -13.53
N LEU A 19 -24.50 -9.85 -14.69
CA LEU A 19 -23.87 -10.00 -16.00
C LEU A 19 -22.59 -9.15 -16.19
N PRO A 20 -22.43 -7.95 -15.60
CA PRO A 20 -21.13 -7.27 -15.60
C PRO A 20 -20.06 -8.01 -14.78
N TYR A 21 -20.48 -8.78 -13.77
CA TYR A 21 -19.59 -9.58 -12.91
C TYR A 21 -19.33 -10.99 -13.48
N ALA A 22 -20.02 -11.37 -14.56
CA ALA A 22 -19.82 -12.64 -15.22
C ALA A 22 -18.66 -12.56 -16.23
N SER A 23 -17.48 -12.95 -15.76
CA SER A 23 -16.37 -13.53 -16.55
C SER A 23 -15.49 -12.60 -17.39
N ARG A 24 -14.83 -11.65 -16.76
CA ARG A 24 -13.43 -11.39 -17.10
C ARG A 24 -12.55 -11.91 -15.97
N SER A 25 -12.08 -13.15 -16.11
CA SER A 25 -10.98 -13.65 -15.29
C SER A 25 -9.68 -13.10 -15.90
N GLU A 26 -9.46 -11.80 -15.71
CA GLU A 26 -8.19 -11.17 -16.06
C GLU A 26 -7.26 -11.29 -14.84
N ASN A 27 -6.05 -11.81 -15.07
CA ASN A 27 -5.04 -11.88 -14.02
C ASN A 27 -4.52 -10.46 -13.75
N VAL A 28 -4.63 -10.01 -12.50
CA VAL A 28 -4.01 -8.75 -12.04
C VAL A 28 -2.69 -9.08 -11.38
N THR A 29 -1.60 -8.51 -11.89
CA THR A 29 -0.28 -8.60 -11.27
C THR A 29 0.02 -7.31 -10.52
N ILE A 30 0.31 -7.43 -9.23
CA ILE A 30 0.72 -6.32 -8.37
C ILE A 30 2.10 -6.64 -7.81
N GLY A 31 3.10 -5.88 -8.24
CA GLY A 31 4.40 -5.84 -7.59
C GLY A 31 4.35 -4.84 -6.44
N PHE A 32 4.98 -5.17 -5.33
CA PHE A 32 5.07 -4.27 -4.20
C PHE A 32 6.48 -4.31 -3.62
N GLY A 33 6.89 -3.19 -3.04
CA GLY A 33 8.10 -3.09 -2.26
C GLY A 33 8.06 -1.81 -1.43
N GLY A 34 8.76 -1.82 -0.31
CA GLY A 34 8.84 -0.70 0.62
C GLY A 34 9.77 -1.05 1.76
N ALA A 35 9.74 -0.24 2.81
CA ALA A 35 10.73 -0.24 3.89
C ALA A 35 12.16 -0.16 3.32
N TRP A 36 12.34 0.61 2.24
CA TRP A 36 13.64 0.77 1.59
C TRP A 36 14.67 1.36 2.54
N ARG A 37 14.24 2.16 3.52
CA ARG A 37 15.10 2.71 4.57
C ARG A 37 16.35 3.37 3.98
N GLY A 38 16.17 4.12 2.89
CA GLY A 38 17.24 4.76 2.11
C GLY A 38 18.32 3.83 1.54
N LEU A 39 18.05 2.53 1.37
CA LEU A 39 18.92 1.57 0.70
C LEU A 39 18.77 1.68 -0.82
N PHE A 40 19.25 2.79 -1.37
CA PHE A 40 19.18 3.09 -2.81
C PHE A 40 20.16 2.27 -3.65
N LEU A 41 21.30 1.94 -3.06
CA LEU A 41 22.38 1.18 -3.70
C LEU A 41 22.27 -0.30 -3.36
N PRO A 42 22.73 -1.20 -4.25
CA PRO A 42 22.86 -2.60 -3.92
C PRO A 42 23.69 -2.79 -2.64
N SER A 43 23.17 -3.58 -1.71
CA SER A 43 23.87 -3.97 -0.51
C SER A 43 24.43 -5.38 -0.68
N THR A 44 25.41 -5.78 0.11
CA THR A 44 25.87 -7.17 0.17
C THR A 44 25.24 -7.85 1.37
N ALA A 45 24.50 -8.94 1.14
CA ALA A 45 23.97 -9.79 2.20
C ALA A 45 24.69 -11.12 2.10
N SER A 46 24.90 -11.73 3.26
CA SER A 46 25.29 -13.12 3.31
C SER A 46 24.03 -13.94 3.57
N GLY A 47 23.66 -14.77 2.59
CA GLY A 47 22.60 -15.76 2.74
C GLY A 47 23.17 -17.16 2.52
N ALA A 48 22.75 -18.13 3.31
CA ALA A 48 23.03 -19.53 3.00
C ALA A 48 22.14 -19.94 1.82
N LEU A 49 22.74 -20.19 0.67
CA LEU A 49 22.02 -20.84 -0.44
C LEU A 49 21.58 -22.24 0.04
N GLN A 50 20.26 -22.42 0.16
CA GLN A 50 19.63 -23.74 0.32
C GLN A 50 20.04 -24.55 1.57
N GLY A 51 20.13 -23.92 2.74
CA GLY A 51 20.22 -24.65 4.01
C GLY A 51 21.56 -25.35 4.30
N ASP A 52 22.58 -25.13 3.46
CA ASP A 52 23.94 -25.61 3.70
C ASP A 52 24.86 -24.45 4.09
N ALA A 53 25.20 -24.39 5.39
CA ALA A 53 26.09 -23.39 5.95
C ALA A 53 27.55 -23.51 5.45
N SER A 54 27.89 -24.52 4.65
CA SER A 54 29.21 -24.64 4.01
C SER A 54 29.28 -24.01 2.61
N LEU A 55 28.14 -23.64 2.01
CA LEU A 55 28.04 -22.96 0.72
C LEU A 55 27.94 -21.44 0.84
N TRP A 56 28.67 -20.83 1.78
CA TRP A 56 28.90 -19.38 1.83
C TRP A 56 29.76 -18.96 0.64
N THR A 57 29.19 -19.01 -0.54
CA THR A 57 29.82 -18.56 -1.77
C THR A 57 29.09 -17.33 -2.27
N SER A 58 29.89 -16.26 -2.34
CA SER A 58 29.69 -14.91 -2.88
C SER A 58 28.71 -13.97 -2.17
N CYS A 59 29.30 -12.85 -1.74
CA CYS A 59 28.66 -11.58 -1.43
C CYS A 59 28.01 -10.99 -2.69
N ASP A 60 26.95 -11.63 -3.20
CA ASP A 60 26.24 -11.08 -4.33
C ASP A 60 25.50 -9.82 -3.88
N ALA A 61 25.72 -8.73 -4.62
CA ALA A 61 25.00 -7.49 -4.40
C ALA A 61 23.50 -7.76 -4.62
N PHE A 62 22.68 -7.49 -3.61
CA PHE A 62 21.23 -7.62 -3.64
C PHE A 62 20.57 -6.24 -3.49
N GLY A 63 19.34 -6.13 -4.01
CA GLY A 63 18.58 -4.89 -3.97
C GLY A 63 19.19 -3.78 -4.85
N GLY A 64 18.92 -2.54 -4.47
CA GLY A 64 19.26 -1.36 -5.26
C GLY A 64 18.19 -1.02 -6.29
N PHE A 65 17.91 0.27 -6.41
CA PHE A 65 16.73 0.79 -7.09
C PHE A 65 16.77 0.59 -8.60
N ALA A 66 17.96 0.70 -9.20
CA ALA A 66 18.15 0.42 -10.63
C ALA A 66 17.78 -1.03 -10.99
N ARG A 67 18.08 -1.99 -10.11
CA ARG A 67 17.70 -3.40 -10.31
C ARG A 67 16.22 -3.59 -10.12
N LEU A 68 15.63 -3.01 -9.06
CA LEU A 68 14.18 -3.06 -8.82
C LEU A 68 13.39 -2.62 -10.05
N TYR A 69 13.74 -1.47 -10.65
CA TYR A 69 13.03 -0.96 -11.81
C TYR A 69 13.25 -1.77 -13.08
N GLY A 70 14.45 -2.33 -13.28
CA GLY A 70 14.68 -3.29 -14.36
C GLY A 70 13.79 -4.53 -14.20
N TYR A 71 13.76 -5.12 -13.00
CA TYR A 71 12.91 -6.28 -12.71
C TYR A 71 11.42 -5.97 -12.80
N ALA A 72 10.97 -4.82 -12.26
CA ALA A 72 9.56 -4.44 -12.28
C ALA A 72 9.04 -4.24 -13.71
N GLY A 73 9.84 -3.62 -14.59
CA GLY A 73 9.48 -3.45 -15.99
C GLY A 73 9.25 -4.77 -16.72
N ASP A 74 10.15 -5.74 -16.53
CA ASP A 74 10.09 -7.03 -17.21
C ASP A 74 9.09 -8.01 -16.57
N ALA A 75 8.99 -8.03 -15.24
CA ALA A 75 8.20 -9.01 -14.50
C ALA A 75 6.70 -8.65 -14.40
N LEU A 76 6.36 -7.36 -14.41
CA LEU A 76 4.96 -6.94 -14.21
C LEU A 76 4.11 -7.08 -15.48
N GLY A 77 4.71 -7.06 -16.67
CA GLY A 77 3.99 -7.35 -17.92
C GLY A 77 2.72 -6.52 -18.15
N GLY A 78 2.67 -5.27 -17.66
CA GLY A 78 1.47 -4.42 -17.68
C GLY A 78 0.66 -4.36 -16.37
N GLY A 79 1.16 -5.01 -15.32
CA GLY A 79 0.68 -4.91 -13.93
C GLY A 79 1.04 -3.60 -13.24
N LEU A 80 0.74 -3.52 -11.94
CA LEU A 80 0.93 -2.32 -11.12
C LEU A 80 2.11 -2.50 -10.17
N LEU A 81 2.94 -1.47 -10.01
CA LEU A 81 3.97 -1.42 -8.97
C LEU A 81 3.50 -0.52 -7.82
N VAL A 82 3.67 -0.94 -6.59
CA VAL A 82 3.26 -0.18 -5.40
C VAL A 82 4.45 0.06 -4.48
N ASP A 83 4.59 1.29 -3.99
CA ASP A 83 5.54 1.64 -2.93
C ASP A 83 4.84 1.61 -1.56
N THR A 84 5.20 0.67 -0.70
CA THR A 84 4.49 0.42 0.56
C THR A 84 4.99 1.28 1.74
N GLY A 85 5.72 2.37 1.45
CA GLY A 85 6.18 3.35 2.43
C GLY A 85 7.54 3.02 3.06
N GLY A 86 8.02 3.87 3.97
CA GLY A 86 9.32 3.71 4.64
C GLY A 86 10.51 4.00 3.73
N SER A 87 10.30 4.81 2.69
CA SER A 87 11.26 5.10 1.62
C SER A 87 12.34 6.09 2.08
N TRP A 88 11.98 7.01 2.98
CA TRP A 88 12.87 8.10 3.42
C TRP A 88 13.39 7.95 4.84
N ALA A 89 12.84 7.03 5.63
CA ALA A 89 13.20 6.86 7.04
C ALA A 89 13.89 5.53 7.31
N GLY A 90 15.08 5.60 7.93
CA GLY A 90 15.97 4.45 8.09
C GLY A 90 16.46 4.29 9.51
N GLY A 91 15.99 3.24 10.17
CA GLY A 91 16.73 2.55 11.25
C GLY A 91 17.37 3.41 12.34
N GLY A 92 16.70 4.48 12.79
CA GLY A 92 17.11 5.24 13.97
C GLY A 92 18.28 6.22 13.79
N THR A 93 18.79 6.43 12.58
CA THR A 93 19.77 7.50 12.29
C THR A 93 19.11 8.54 11.39
N PRO A 94 19.09 9.85 11.73
CA PRO A 94 18.57 10.86 10.81
C PRO A 94 19.36 10.79 9.51
N PHE A 95 18.65 10.60 8.40
CA PHE A 95 19.24 10.68 7.09
C PHE A 95 19.80 12.10 6.89
N PRO A 96 21.03 12.27 6.37
CA PRO A 96 21.45 13.58 5.88
C PRO A 96 20.48 14.03 4.78
N ASP A 97 20.14 15.32 4.74
CA ASP A 97 19.14 15.94 3.85
C ASP A 97 19.21 15.44 2.38
N VAL A 98 20.42 15.18 1.89
CA VAL A 98 20.71 14.66 0.54
C VAL A 98 20.01 13.32 0.24
N LEU A 99 19.83 12.44 1.23
CA LEU A 99 19.20 11.13 1.05
C LEU A 99 17.67 11.21 1.16
N ALA A 100 17.13 12.19 1.88
CA ALA A 100 15.70 12.49 1.88
C ALA A 100 15.26 13.05 0.52
N ASP A 101 16.07 13.94 -0.08
CA ASP A 101 15.85 14.43 -1.44
C ASP A 101 15.95 13.28 -2.47
N TYR A 102 16.90 12.37 -2.31
CA TYR A 102 17.03 11.22 -3.20
C TYR A 102 15.86 10.23 -3.06
N ALA A 103 15.36 10.03 -1.84
CA ALA A 103 14.12 9.27 -1.59
C ALA A 103 12.92 9.93 -2.27
N ALA A 104 12.82 11.25 -2.16
CA ALA A 104 11.75 12.03 -2.77
C ALA A 104 11.80 11.95 -4.30
N LEU A 105 12.99 12.05 -4.92
CA LEU A 105 13.18 11.88 -6.36
C LEU A 105 12.75 10.49 -6.83
N PHE A 106 13.12 9.45 -6.09
CA PHE A 106 12.74 8.09 -6.44
C PHE A 106 11.24 7.87 -6.35
N VAL A 107 10.59 8.35 -5.30
CA VAL A 107 9.14 8.22 -5.15
C VAL A 107 8.41 9.05 -6.20
N ARG A 108 8.88 10.27 -6.48
CA ARG A 108 8.32 11.17 -7.47
C ARG A 108 8.38 10.60 -8.88
N ASP A 109 9.57 10.18 -9.31
CA ASP A 109 9.83 9.77 -10.69
C ASP A 109 9.65 8.25 -10.91
N GLY A 110 9.38 7.51 -9.82
CA GLY A 110 9.17 6.07 -9.85
C GLY A 110 7.87 5.65 -10.54
N PRO A 111 7.84 4.47 -11.20
CA PRO A 111 6.68 3.96 -11.94
C PRO A 111 5.62 3.36 -11.01
N TYR A 112 5.43 3.93 -9.83
CA TYR A 112 4.47 3.48 -8.85
C TYR A 112 3.05 3.83 -9.30
N ALA A 113 2.12 2.90 -9.11
CA ALA A 113 0.68 3.11 -9.26
C ALA A 113 0.09 3.78 -8.02
N ALA A 114 0.61 3.44 -6.85
CA ALA A 114 0.28 4.05 -5.57
C ALA A 114 1.50 4.04 -4.65
N THR A 115 1.56 5.03 -3.76
CA THR A 115 2.63 5.23 -2.78
C THR A 115 2.00 5.43 -1.42
N PHE A 116 2.47 4.69 -0.42
CA PHE A 116 1.86 4.63 0.90
C PHE A 116 2.75 5.27 1.96
N LEU A 117 2.14 5.65 3.09
CA LEU A 117 2.86 5.98 4.31
C LEU A 117 2.78 4.79 5.26
N ASN A 118 3.88 4.49 5.95
CA ASN A 118 3.96 3.50 7.02
C ASN A 118 4.56 4.10 8.29
N ALA A 119 4.71 3.31 9.34
CA ALA A 119 5.19 3.72 10.65
C ALA A 119 6.57 4.39 10.61
N TYR A 120 7.46 3.93 9.73
CA TYR A 120 8.78 4.52 9.60
C TYR A 120 8.72 5.96 9.09
N ASP A 121 7.78 6.28 8.21
CA ASP A 121 7.63 7.63 7.67
C ASP A 121 7.25 8.66 8.74
N PHE A 122 6.75 8.23 9.90
CA PHE A 122 6.44 9.11 11.03
C PHE A 122 7.57 9.22 12.06
N SER A 123 8.67 8.47 11.89
CA SER A 123 9.72 8.33 12.91
C SER A 123 10.48 9.63 13.24
N TYR A 124 10.48 10.62 12.34
CA TYR A 124 11.06 11.95 12.58
C TYR A 124 10.00 13.03 12.86
N GLY A 125 8.73 12.63 13.03
CA GLY A 125 7.61 13.51 13.35
C GLY A 125 6.94 14.15 12.13
N ASP A 126 5.69 14.57 12.34
CA ASP A 126 4.79 15.05 11.27
C ASP A 126 5.33 16.28 10.53
N ALA A 127 6.10 17.16 11.18
CA ALA A 127 6.69 18.34 10.54
C ALA A 127 7.80 18.00 9.55
N ALA A 128 8.66 17.03 9.90
CA ALA A 128 9.71 16.54 8.99
C ALA A 128 9.09 15.78 7.82
N LEU A 129 8.07 14.96 8.10
CA LEU A 129 7.30 14.27 7.07
C LEU A 129 6.64 15.27 6.10
N ALA A 130 6.00 16.32 6.60
CA ALA A 130 5.36 17.33 5.76
C ALA A 130 6.35 17.99 4.78
N ALA A 131 7.53 18.36 5.26
CA ALA A 131 8.59 18.93 4.41
C ALA A 131 9.06 17.93 3.35
N TRP A 132 9.22 16.65 3.72
CA TRP A 132 9.60 15.61 2.76
C TRP A 132 8.53 15.36 1.69
N LEU A 133 7.25 15.33 2.08
CA LEU A 133 6.11 15.17 1.17
C LEU A 133 6.04 16.30 0.13
N GLU A 134 6.38 17.53 0.53
CA GLU A 134 6.47 18.67 -0.39
C GLU A 134 7.54 18.45 -1.47
N VAL A 135 8.73 17.94 -1.09
CA VAL A 135 9.80 17.63 -2.03
C VAL A 135 9.45 16.44 -2.94
N ALA A 136 8.80 15.41 -2.38
CA ALA A 136 8.36 14.24 -3.13
C ALA A 136 7.30 14.61 -4.18
N ASN A 137 6.54 15.68 -3.97
CA ASN A 137 5.56 16.23 -4.92
C ASN A 137 4.67 15.16 -5.56
N ARG A 138 4.17 14.26 -4.72
CA ARG A 138 3.36 13.10 -5.09
C ARG A 138 2.26 12.90 -4.05
N THR A 139 1.10 12.39 -4.47
CA THR A 139 0.05 12.01 -3.54
C THR A 139 0.35 10.66 -2.89
N PHE A 140 0.33 10.63 -1.56
CA PHE A 140 0.50 9.43 -0.74
C PHE A 140 -0.85 8.93 -0.22
N VAL A 141 -0.95 7.62 0.02
CA VAL A 141 -2.16 6.98 0.53
C VAL A 141 -2.03 6.69 2.02
N LEU A 142 -2.98 7.19 2.81
CA LEU A 142 -3.13 6.92 4.24
C LEU A 142 -4.60 7.06 4.66
N SER A 143 -5.27 5.93 4.84
CA SER A 143 -6.69 5.83 5.22
C SER A 143 -6.93 6.10 6.70
N ASN A 144 -5.98 5.80 7.60
CA ASN A 144 -6.07 6.09 9.04
C ASN A 144 -5.36 7.40 9.43
N ARG A 145 -5.57 8.45 8.62
CA ARG A 145 -5.00 9.77 8.90
C ARG A 145 -5.61 10.38 10.16
N ALA A 146 -4.85 10.40 11.25
CA ALA A 146 -5.19 11.23 12.42
C ALA A 146 -5.07 12.72 12.09
N ALA A 147 -5.86 13.55 12.76
CA ALA A 147 -5.75 14.99 12.65
C ALA A 147 -4.34 15.45 13.07
N SER A 148 -3.65 16.15 12.17
CA SER A 148 -2.33 16.71 12.44
C SER A 148 -2.18 18.04 11.72
N PRO A 149 -2.06 19.17 12.45
CA PRO A 149 -1.88 20.49 11.86
C PRO A 149 -0.65 20.57 10.94
N ALA A 150 0.40 19.78 11.22
CA ALA A 150 1.62 19.76 10.41
C ALA A 150 1.40 19.09 9.05
N LEU A 151 0.43 18.18 8.94
CA LEU A 151 0.09 17.48 7.70
C LEU A 151 -1.09 18.14 6.97
N ASP A 152 -1.68 19.20 7.50
CA ASP A 152 -2.78 19.92 6.85
C ASP A 152 -2.31 20.51 5.51
N GLY A 153 -3.01 20.16 4.44
CA GLY A 153 -2.62 20.50 3.07
C GLY A 153 -1.51 19.63 2.46
N ALA A 154 -0.92 18.70 3.21
CA ALA A 154 0.01 17.72 2.64
C ALA A 154 -0.70 16.83 1.60
N PRO A 155 0.00 16.37 0.54
CA PRO A 155 -0.57 15.59 -0.54
C PRO A 155 -0.84 14.14 -0.09
N ILE A 156 -1.82 13.96 0.79
CA ILE A 156 -2.22 12.68 1.37
C ILE A 156 -3.70 12.45 1.07
N ALA A 157 -4.02 11.34 0.40
CA ALA A 157 -5.37 10.90 0.10
C ALA A 157 -5.74 9.66 0.93
N SER A 158 -7.02 9.49 1.22
CA SER A 158 -7.54 8.32 1.94
C SER A 158 -7.44 7.02 1.13
N TYR A 159 -7.36 7.13 -0.19
CA TYR A 159 -7.22 6.02 -1.15
C TYR A 159 -6.58 6.51 -2.46
N ALA A 160 -6.18 5.57 -3.31
CA ALA A 160 -5.83 5.81 -4.71
C ALA A 160 -6.52 4.81 -5.63
N VAL A 161 -6.61 5.14 -6.93
CA VAL A 161 -7.07 4.21 -7.97
C VAL A 161 -6.09 4.24 -9.12
N ALA A 162 -5.70 3.07 -9.61
CA ALA A 162 -4.92 2.93 -10.81
C ALA A 162 -5.55 1.89 -11.74
N SER A 163 -5.07 1.81 -12.98
CA SER A 163 -5.55 0.82 -13.94
C SER A 163 -4.40 0.04 -14.53
N THR A 164 -4.55 -1.28 -14.65
CA THR A 164 -3.61 -2.11 -15.41
C THR A 164 -3.66 -1.72 -16.88
N THR A 165 -2.70 -2.19 -17.68
CA THR A 165 -2.75 -1.99 -19.14
C THR A 165 -3.93 -2.67 -19.81
N SER A 166 -4.55 -3.67 -19.17
CA SER A 166 -5.78 -4.32 -19.65
C SER A 166 -7.07 -3.56 -19.25
N GLY A 167 -6.95 -2.52 -18.42
CA GLY A 167 -8.05 -1.67 -18.00
C GLY A 167 -8.72 -2.08 -16.69
N VAL A 168 -8.17 -3.06 -15.95
CA VAL A 168 -8.68 -3.42 -14.62
C VAL A 168 -8.37 -2.30 -13.64
N ARG A 169 -9.39 -1.78 -12.98
CA ARG A 169 -9.29 -0.68 -12.01
C ARG A 169 -9.04 -1.25 -10.62
N VAL A 170 -7.89 -0.90 -10.05
CA VAL A 170 -7.49 -1.33 -8.71
C VAL A 170 -7.56 -0.13 -7.78
N GLY A 171 -8.39 -0.24 -6.74
CA GLY A 171 -8.47 0.68 -5.63
C GLY A 171 -7.50 0.29 -4.52
N PHE A 172 -6.87 1.28 -3.92
CA PHE A 172 -5.78 1.14 -2.97
C PHE A 172 -6.11 1.85 -1.66
N LEU A 173 -6.10 1.12 -0.55
CA LEU A 173 -6.28 1.61 0.82
C LEU A 173 -4.99 1.42 1.61
N GLY A 174 -4.68 2.32 2.54
CA GLY A 174 -3.40 2.35 3.24
C GLY A 174 -3.57 2.53 4.74
N ILE A 175 -2.94 1.68 5.56
CA ILE A 175 -2.94 1.83 7.02
C ILE A 175 -1.50 1.86 7.51
N ALA A 176 -1.19 2.84 8.37
CA ALA A 176 0.09 2.94 9.05
C ALA A 176 -0.05 2.63 10.56
N GLU A 177 0.76 1.72 11.09
CA GLU A 177 0.77 1.29 12.50
C GLU A 177 1.00 2.47 13.44
N ALA A 178 1.97 3.35 13.14
CA ALA A 178 2.27 4.52 13.95
C ALA A 178 1.08 5.47 14.16
N ARG A 179 0.01 5.33 13.37
CA ARG A 179 -1.20 6.14 13.49
C ARG A 179 -2.33 5.44 14.23
N VAL A 180 -2.25 4.13 14.50
CA VAL A 180 -3.27 3.37 15.24
C VAL A 180 -3.51 3.95 16.64
N ASP A 181 -2.43 4.21 17.40
CA ASP A 181 -2.54 4.78 18.74
C ASP A 181 -3.03 6.24 18.71
N SER A 182 -2.71 6.98 17.65
CA SER A 182 -3.08 8.40 17.51
C SER A 182 -4.56 8.65 17.20
N ILE A 183 -5.32 7.59 16.88
CA ILE A 183 -6.77 7.64 16.63
C ILE A 183 -7.57 6.81 17.63
N ASP A 184 -7.04 6.62 18.84
CA ASP A 184 -7.67 5.85 19.92
C ASP A 184 -8.08 4.43 19.48
N GLY A 185 -7.33 3.81 18.56
CA GLY A 185 -7.64 2.49 18.02
C GLY A 185 -8.84 2.44 17.06
N ASP A 186 -9.40 3.58 16.63
CA ASP A 186 -10.53 3.64 15.68
C ASP A 186 -10.10 3.49 14.20
N TYR A 187 -8.96 2.82 13.95
CA TYR A 187 -8.44 2.58 12.60
C TYR A 187 -9.40 1.74 11.76
N ASP A 188 -10.14 0.82 12.39
CA ASP A 188 -11.20 0.04 11.77
C ASP A 188 -12.26 0.93 11.12
N ARG A 189 -12.70 1.98 11.82
CA ARG A 189 -13.70 2.90 11.29
C ARG A 189 -13.12 3.75 10.17
N CYS A 190 -11.89 4.25 10.32
CA CYS A 190 -11.22 4.99 9.27
C CYS A 190 -11.10 4.15 7.99
N LEU A 191 -10.67 2.90 8.12
CA LEU A 191 -10.59 1.95 7.02
C LEU A 191 -11.96 1.68 6.39
N ALA A 192 -13.00 1.42 7.20
CA ALA A 192 -14.34 1.17 6.72
C ALA A 192 -15.00 2.40 6.06
N VAL A 193 -14.66 3.62 6.49
CA VAL A 193 -15.06 4.86 5.81
C VAL A 193 -14.36 4.98 4.47
N ALA A 194 -13.02 4.87 4.44
CA ALA A 194 -12.24 4.99 3.22
C ALA A 194 -12.62 3.93 2.17
N ALA A 195 -12.85 2.68 2.58
CA ALA A 195 -13.30 1.61 1.70
C ALA A 195 -14.68 1.93 1.08
N ARG A 196 -15.63 2.41 1.88
CA ARG A 196 -16.95 2.80 1.36
C ARG A 196 -16.88 3.99 0.42
N GLU A 197 -16.07 4.99 0.73
CA GLU A 197 -15.86 6.15 -0.13
C GLU A 197 -15.23 5.73 -1.47
N LEU A 198 -14.18 4.91 -1.43
CA LEU A 198 -13.54 4.35 -2.61
C LEU A 198 -14.54 3.58 -3.49
N VAL A 199 -15.31 2.66 -2.91
CA VAL A 199 -16.29 1.87 -3.67
C VAL A 199 -17.41 2.74 -4.23
N ALA A 200 -17.90 3.72 -3.47
CA ALA A 200 -18.99 4.59 -3.90
C ALA A 200 -18.57 5.60 -4.97
N ALA A 201 -17.36 6.16 -4.88
CA ALA A 201 -16.86 7.16 -5.80
C ALA A 201 -16.26 6.53 -7.06
N GLU A 202 -15.51 5.46 -6.90
CA GLU A 202 -14.65 4.95 -7.97
C GLU A 202 -15.15 3.63 -8.54
N ALA A 203 -15.86 2.80 -7.76
CA ALA A 203 -16.27 1.46 -8.16
C ALA A 203 -15.13 0.65 -8.82
N PRO A 204 -14.00 0.43 -8.11
CA PRO A 204 -12.89 -0.36 -8.63
C PRO A 204 -13.30 -1.83 -8.81
N ASP A 205 -12.60 -2.54 -9.70
CA ASP A 205 -12.78 -3.97 -9.94
C ASP A 205 -12.15 -4.82 -8.83
N LEU A 206 -11.10 -4.28 -8.17
CA LEU A 206 -10.34 -4.90 -7.09
C LEU A 206 -9.98 -3.85 -6.03
N VAL A 207 -10.08 -4.19 -4.75
CA VAL A 207 -9.60 -3.35 -3.65
C VAL A 207 -8.45 -4.04 -2.93
N VAL A 208 -7.34 -3.33 -2.82
CA VAL A 208 -6.11 -3.77 -2.18
C VAL A 208 -5.85 -2.91 -0.95
N LEU A 209 -5.70 -3.55 0.20
CA LEU A 209 -5.23 -2.92 1.43
C LEU A 209 -3.72 -3.12 1.56
N VAL A 210 -2.97 -2.03 1.69
CA VAL A 210 -1.55 -2.03 2.01
C VAL A 210 -1.36 -1.59 3.46
N THR A 211 -0.55 -2.34 4.21
CA THR A 211 -0.40 -2.15 5.64
C THR A 211 1.02 -2.44 6.12
N ASP A 212 1.36 -1.92 7.28
CA ASP A 212 2.47 -2.33 8.13
C ASP A 212 2.00 -2.74 9.54
N LEU A 213 0.71 -3.01 9.72
CA LEU A 213 0.25 -3.67 10.95
C LEU A 213 0.81 -5.08 11.01
N ALA A 214 1.25 -5.51 12.20
CA ALA A 214 1.61 -6.90 12.44
C ALA A 214 0.42 -7.82 12.10
N ALA A 215 0.70 -8.94 11.45
CA ALA A 215 -0.33 -9.93 11.19
C ALA A 215 -0.68 -10.64 12.50
N ASP A 216 -1.75 -10.18 13.16
CA ASP A 216 -2.28 -10.78 14.38
C ASP A 216 -3.82 -10.97 14.32
N ASP A 217 -4.41 -11.51 15.38
CA ASP A 217 -5.85 -11.75 15.45
C ASP A 217 -6.69 -10.45 15.31
N ALA A 218 -6.12 -9.29 15.65
CA ALA A 218 -6.80 -8.00 15.51
C ALA A 218 -6.82 -7.56 14.04
N TRP A 219 -5.74 -7.82 13.31
CA TRP A 219 -5.62 -7.63 11.87
C TRP A 219 -6.66 -8.43 11.07
N ASP A 220 -6.74 -9.74 11.30
CA ASP A 220 -7.71 -10.60 10.61
C ASP A 220 -9.15 -10.17 10.88
N ALA A 221 -9.41 -9.73 12.11
CA ALA A 221 -10.72 -9.26 12.51
C ALA A 221 -11.07 -7.89 11.88
N ALA A 222 -10.10 -6.99 11.68
CA ALA A 222 -10.29 -5.70 11.01
C ALA A 222 -10.61 -5.86 9.51
N VAL A 223 -9.87 -6.75 8.83
CA VAL A 223 -10.11 -7.08 7.42
C VAL A 223 -11.46 -7.77 7.25
N ALA A 224 -11.79 -8.75 8.11
CA ALA A 224 -13.08 -9.44 8.08
C ALA A 224 -14.28 -8.49 8.33
N ARG A 225 -14.07 -7.41 9.09
CA ARG A 225 -15.09 -6.38 9.39
C ARG A 225 -15.23 -5.31 8.30
N THR A 226 -14.35 -5.27 7.30
CA THR A 226 -14.38 -4.28 6.22
C THR A 226 -14.76 -4.94 4.89
N PRO A 227 -16.05 -5.01 4.53
CA PRO A 227 -16.48 -5.65 3.30
C PRO A 227 -15.88 -4.97 2.07
N GLY A 228 -15.43 -5.78 1.11
CA GLY A 228 -14.94 -5.31 -0.19
C GLY A 228 -13.45 -5.03 -0.23
N ILE A 229 -12.63 -5.57 0.68
CA ILE A 229 -11.18 -5.73 0.49
C ILE A 229 -10.94 -7.12 -0.09
N ASP A 230 -10.26 -7.19 -1.23
CA ASP A 230 -9.99 -8.45 -1.93
C ASP A 230 -8.58 -8.99 -1.65
N VAL A 231 -7.62 -8.09 -1.47
CA VAL A 231 -6.19 -8.43 -1.27
C VAL A 231 -5.62 -7.58 -0.15
N VAL A 232 -4.76 -8.20 0.66
CA VAL A 232 -3.94 -7.54 1.67
C VAL A 232 -2.47 -7.69 1.31
N LEU A 233 -1.73 -6.58 1.34
CA LEU A 233 -0.27 -6.54 1.24
C LEU A 233 0.28 -6.02 2.57
N SER A 234 0.89 -6.90 3.37
CA SER A 234 1.56 -6.50 4.61
C SER A 234 3.06 -6.37 4.43
N THR A 235 3.65 -5.37 5.09
CA THR A 235 5.08 -5.07 5.07
C THR A 235 5.80 -5.42 6.36
N THR A 236 5.07 -5.86 7.38
CA THR A 236 5.65 -6.43 8.60
C THR A 236 6.16 -7.84 8.32
N TRP A 237 7.37 -8.09 8.79
CA TRP A 237 7.90 -9.43 8.88
C TRP A 237 7.25 -10.04 10.13
N GLY A 238 6.51 -11.14 9.97
CA GLY A 238 6.13 -11.94 11.14
C GLY A 238 7.41 -12.37 11.85
N ASP A 239 7.44 -12.27 13.17
CA ASP A 239 8.58 -12.67 14.01
C ASP A 239 8.78 -14.22 14.06
N ASP A 240 8.29 -14.96 13.07
CA ASP A 240 8.40 -16.42 12.96
C ASP A 240 9.72 -16.86 12.30
#